data_AF-A0AAV2SWV9-F1
#
_entry.id   AF-A0AAV2SWV9-F1
#
_cell.length_a   1.000
_cell.length_b   1.000
_cell.length_c   1.000
_cell.angle_alpha   90.00
_cell.angle_beta   90.00
_cell.angle_gamma   90.00
#
_symmetry.space_group_name_H-M   'P 1'
#
loop_
_entity.id
_entity.type
_entity.pdbx_description
1 polymer ?
#
loop_
_entity_poly.entity_id
_entity_poly.type
_entity_poly.pdbx_seq_one_letter_code
_entity_poly.pdbx_strand_id
1 'polypeptide(L)'
;MAAQIVNSVLLELIKLSVPGAKIVELCELGDRRITEESGKCFKKEKTVKKGIAFPTAISVNNIICHYSPIEGEENDPVELNDNDLVKIDIGAHIDGYAAVVGHTFVIGASQENKVSGRKADAIVAANTAAEVALRLLKPSNENIRISEMVTKATADFNCRPIEGMQSHQMKRLYYDGEKSIVLNPTDEQKKSIDKCTIEIQDVWNIDVLVSTGDGKPREHKARTTIYKKNETLYHLKMKASRHHENDEESDVLDDVAITKYKMAAQIVNSVLLELIKLSVPGAKIVELCELGDRRITEESGKCFKKEKTVKKGIAFPTAISVNNIICHYSPIEGEENDPVELNDNDLVKIDIGAHIDGYAAVVGHTFVIGASQENKVSGRKADAIVAANTAAEVALRLLKPSNENIRISEMVTKATADFNCRPIEGMQSHQMKRLYYDGEKSIVLNPTDEQKKSIDKCTIEIQDVWNIDVLVSTGDGKPREHKARTTIYKKNETLYHLKMKASRQFYSEMADKFLAYPFNIRALEDLKKARLGITECAKHDVVQAFPVYCEKDEEFVAQFRFTVLIMPNGPMKITGLPFDPTLYQSSFKTKDAEVKEILLHSVKIQNKKKKPTKAPAQTAGDKTDQ
;
A
#
# COMPACT_ATOMS: atom_id res chain seq x y z
N MET A 1 -21.49 12.86 -15.37
CA MET A 1 -20.23 13.19 -16.06
C MET A 1 -19.71 12.03 -16.89
N ALA A 2 -19.27 10.90 -16.30
CA ALA A 2 -18.79 9.74 -17.06
C ALA A 2 -19.76 9.29 -18.17
N ALA A 3 -21.04 9.10 -17.84
CA ALA A 3 -22.07 8.75 -18.83
C ALA A 3 -22.25 9.79 -19.96
N GLN A 4 -22.10 11.09 -19.66
CA GLN A 4 -22.20 12.15 -20.67
C GLN A 4 -21.02 12.11 -21.64
N ILE A 5 -19.81 11.87 -21.12
CA ILE A 5 -18.60 11.71 -21.92
C ILE A 5 -18.77 10.51 -22.87
N VAL A 6 -19.11 9.35 -22.30
CA VAL A 6 -19.26 8.10 -23.05
C VAL A 6 -20.31 8.21 -24.16
N ASN A 7 -21.48 8.78 -23.87
CA ASN A 7 -22.52 9.00 -24.87
C ASN A 7 -22.08 9.98 -25.97
N SER A 8 -21.32 11.03 -25.62
CA SER A 8 -20.80 11.99 -26.61
C SER A 8 -19.79 11.33 -27.54
N VAL A 9 -18.86 10.55 -27.01
CA VAL A 9 -17.84 9.85 -27.81
C VAL A 9 -18.48 8.76 -28.66
N LEU A 10 -19.45 8.01 -28.13
CA LEU A 10 -20.20 7.02 -28.92
C LEU A 10 -20.85 7.67 -30.15
N LEU A 11 -21.51 8.82 -30.00
CA LEU A 11 -22.15 9.52 -31.12
C LEU A 11 -21.14 10.01 -32.17
N GLU A 12 -19.91 10.36 -31.76
CA GLU A 12 -18.83 10.69 -32.69
C GLU A 12 -18.39 9.43 -33.47
N LEU A 13 -18.14 8.32 -32.77
CA LEU A 13 -17.72 7.06 -33.39
C LEU A 13 -18.75 6.50 -34.36
N ILE A 14 -20.05 6.56 -34.03
CA ILE A 14 -21.12 6.13 -34.95
C ILE A 14 -21.08 6.93 -36.26
N LYS A 15 -20.84 8.25 -36.20
CA LYS A 15 -20.75 9.08 -37.42
C LYS A 15 -19.52 8.79 -38.26
N LEU A 16 -18.42 8.40 -37.63
CA LEU A 16 -17.17 8.05 -38.31
C LEU A 16 -17.14 6.60 -38.81
N SER A 17 -18.08 5.77 -38.36
CA SER A 17 -18.23 4.39 -38.80
C SER A 17 -18.89 4.34 -40.18
N VAL A 18 -18.08 4.48 -41.23
CA VAL A 18 -18.48 4.45 -42.64
C VAL A 18 -17.76 3.33 -43.39
N PRO A 19 -18.23 2.91 -44.58
CA PRO A 19 -17.51 1.92 -45.39
C PRO A 19 -16.05 2.34 -45.65
N GLY A 20 -15.11 1.42 -45.44
CA GLY A 20 -13.66 1.64 -45.55
C GLY A 20 -13.00 2.21 -44.30
N ALA A 21 -13.75 2.54 -43.24
CA ALA A 21 -13.15 2.99 -41.99
C ALA A 21 -12.41 1.83 -41.31
N LYS A 22 -11.15 2.06 -40.92
CA LYS A 22 -10.36 1.05 -40.20
C LYS A 22 -10.80 0.93 -38.75
N ILE A 23 -11.02 -0.30 -38.32
CA ILE A 23 -11.54 -0.59 -36.98
C ILE A 23 -10.53 -0.17 -35.90
N VAL A 24 -9.24 -0.45 -36.12
CA VAL A 24 -8.17 -0.06 -35.18
C VAL A 24 -8.11 1.45 -34.95
N GLU A 25 -8.21 2.24 -36.03
CA GLU A 25 -8.17 3.71 -35.94
C GLU A 25 -9.37 4.28 -35.17
N LEU A 26 -10.55 3.68 -35.36
CA LEU A 26 -11.76 4.07 -34.62
C LEU A 26 -11.67 3.69 -33.13
N CYS A 27 -11.13 2.52 -32.80
CA CYS A 27 -10.90 2.10 -31.42
C CYS A 27 -9.93 3.06 -30.70
N GLU A 28 -8.78 3.34 -31.30
CA GLU A 28 -7.80 4.26 -30.74
C GLU A 28 -8.33 5.69 -30.59
N LEU A 29 -9.14 6.13 -31.56
CA LEU A 29 -9.80 7.43 -31.48
C LEU A 29 -10.76 7.49 -30.30
N GLY A 30 -11.59 6.46 -30.09
CA GLY A 30 -12.50 6.38 -28.97
C GLY A 30 -11.78 6.52 -27.62
N ASP A 31 -10.73 5.74 -27.41
CA ASP A 31 -9.93 5.76 -26.18
C ASP A 31 -9.26 7.12 -25.93
N ARG A 32 -8.73 7.72 -27.00
CA ARG A 32 -8.15 9.06 -26.95
C ARG A 32 -9.19 10.11 -26.56
N ARG A 33 -10.39 10.06 -27.16
CA ARG A 33 -11.49 10.98 -26.85
C ARG A 33 -11.97 10.85 -25.41
N ILE A 34 -12.10 9.64 -24.88
CA ILE A 34 -12.43 9.43 -23.48
C ILE A 34 -11.37 10.07 -22.57
N THR A 35 -10.09 9.89 -22.89
CA THR A 35 -8.98 10.48 -22.13
C THR A 35 -9.01 12.02 -22.18
N GLU A 36 -9.22 12.60 -23.35
CA GLU A 36 -9.34 14.06 -23.55
C GLU A 36 -10.53 14.66 -22.79
N GLU A 37 -11.73 14.10 -22.98
CA GLU A 37 -12.96 14.63 -22.38
C GLU A 37 -13.01 14.44 -20.86
N SER A 38 -12.60 13.27 -20.36
CA SER A 38 -12.48 13.05 -18.91
C SER A 38 -11.43 13.96 -18.28
N GLY A 39 -10.34 14.26 -19.00
CA GLY A 39 -9.33 15.25 -18.63
C GLY A 39 -9.88 16.63 -18.32
N LYS A 40 -11.03 17.00 -18.94
CA LYS A 40 -11.68 18.30 -18.74
C LYS A 40 -12.48 18.40 -17.44
N CYS A 41 -12.88 17.28 -16.85
CA CYS A 41 -13.57 17.26 -15.56
C CYS A 41 -12.57 17.49 -14.42
N PHE A 42 -12.96 18.22 -13.36
CA PHE A 42 -12.16 18.36 -12.13
C PHE A 42 -10.68 18.72 -12.38
N LYS A 43 -10.43 19.79 -13.14
CA LYS A 43 -9.05 20.19 -13.53
C LYS A 43 -8.23 20.72 -12.34
N LYS A 44 -8.87 21.24 -11.31
CA LYS A 44 -8.19 21.85 -10.15
C LYS A 44 -7.86 20.82 -9.07
N GLU A 45 -8.56 19.68 -9.09
CA GLU A 45 -8.45 18.60 -8.13
C GLU A 45 -7.52 17.50 -8.66
N LYS A 46 -6.21 17.61 -8.38
CA LYS A 46 -5.19 16.65 -8.86
C LYS A 46 -5.34 15.23 -8.30
N THR A 47 -6.14 15.03 -7.26
CA THR A 47 -6.37 13.74 -6.61
C THR A 47 -7.45 12.89 -7.30
N VAL A 48 -8.29 13.49 -8.14
CA VAL A 48 -9.40 12.79 -8.81
C VAL A 48 -8.89 11.98 -10.00
N LYS A 49 -8.97 10.65 -9.90
CA LYS A 49 -8.60 9.74 -10.99
C LYS A 49 -9.70 9.67 -12.04
N LYS A 50 -9.35 9.73 -13.32
CA LYS A 50 -10.30 9.78 -14.44
C LYS A 50 -9.66 9.18 -15.69
N GLY A 51 -10.47 8.61 -16.56
CA GLY A 51 -9.99 7.97 -17.78
C GLY A 51 -10.92 6.88 -18.29
N ILE A 52 -10.34 5.93 -19.03
CA ILE A 52 -11.04 4.81 -19.67
C ILE A 52 -11.44 3.79 -18.60
N ALA A 53 -12.73 3.42 -18.58
CA ALA A 53 -13.23 2.32 -17.74
C ALA A 53 -13.35 1.01 -18.52
N PHE A 54 -13.66 1.10 -19.80
CA PHE A 54 -13.75 -0.02 -20.73
C PHE A 54 -13.18 0.43 -22.08
N PRO A 55 -12.13 -0.23 -22.62
CA PRO A 55 -11.54 0.15 -23.89
C PRO A 55 -12.56 0.14 -25.02
N THR A 56 -12.37 1.01 -26.01
CA THR A 56 -13.23 1.06 -27.18
C THR A 56 -13.10 -0.23 -27.97
N ALA A 57 -14.21 -0.95 -28.11
CA ALA A 57 -14.32 -2.18 -28.88
C ALA A 57 -15.37 -2.02 -29.97
N ILE A 58 -15.08 -2.51 -31.17
CA ILE A 58 -15.96 -2.42 -32.33
C ILE A 58 -16.10 -3.81 -32.94
N SER A 59 -17.18 -4.52 -32.62
CA SER A 59 -17.41 -5.91 -33.03
C SER A 59 -18.34 -5.98 -34.23
N VAL A 60 -17.94 -6.72 -35.27
CA VAL A 60 -18.64 -6.73 -36.56
C VAL A 60 -19.28 -8.10 -36.83
N ASN A 61 -20.52 -8.08 -37.32
CA ASN A 61 -21.28 -9.26 -37.78
C ASN A 61 -21.33 -10.41 -36.76
N ASN A 62 -20.59 -11.50 -36.97
CA ASN A 62 -20.58 -12.68 -36.10
C ASN A 62 -19.64 -12.55 -34.89
N ILE A 63 -18.81 -11.51 -34.84
CA ILE A 63 -18.00 -11.20 -33.66
C ILE A 63 -18.95 -10.64 -32.59
N ILE A 64 -19.00 -11.33 -31.46
CA ILE A 64 -20.00 -11.10 -30.42
C ILE A 64 -19.72 -9.79 -29.67
N CYS A 65 -18.51 -9.64 -29.11
CA CYS A 65 -18.10 -8.49 -28.32
C CYS A 65 -16.56 -8.37 -28.26
N HIS A 66 -16.07 -7.27 -27.67
CA HIS A 66 -14.69 -7.07 -27.23
C HIS A 66 -13.60 -7.09 -28.32
N TYR A 67 -13.94 -6.82 -29.58
CA TYR A 67 -12.96 -6.69 -30.64
C TYR A 67 -12.30 -5.31 -30.64
N SER A 68 -11.02 -5.25 -30.23
CA SER A 68 -10.21 -4.03 -30.23
C SER A 68 -8.83 -4.36 -30.83
N PRO A 69 -8.69 -4.35 -32.17
CA PRO A 69 -7.48 -4.80 -32.85
C PRO A 69 -6.27 -3.90 -32.58
N ILE A 70 -5.06 -4.43 -32.74
CA ILE A 70 -3.78 -3.70 -32.56
C ILE A 70 -3.17 -3.40 -33.93
N GLU A 71 -2.66 -2.19 -34.12
CA GLU A 71 -1.97 -1.79 -35.36
C GLU A 71 -0.74 -2.67 -35.63
N GLY A 72 -0.58 -3.11 -36.89
CA GLY A 72 0.55 -3.94 -37.31
C GLY A 72 0.40 -5.45 -37.07
N GLU A 73 -0.71 -5.90 -36.47
CA GLU A 73 -1.03 -7.33 -36.34
C GLU A 73 -2.01 -7.81 -37.43
N GLU A 74 -2.07 -9.13 -37.65
CA GLU A 74 -3.03 -9.76 -38.57
C GLU A 74 -4.44 -9.68 -37.96
N ASN A 75 -5.22 -8.70 -38.44
CA ASN A 75 -6.56 -8.39 -37.95
C ASN A 75 -7.61 -8.86 -38.96
N ASP A 76 -8.74 -9.39 -38.49
CA ASP A 76 -9.89 -9.71 -39.32
C ASP A 76 -11.18 -9.57 -38.49
N PRO A 77 -12.11 -8.66 -38.84
CA PRO A 77 -12.05 -7.72 -39.96
C PRO A 77 -11.12 -6.52 -39.70
N VAL A 78 -10.53 -5.97 -40.76
CA VAL A 78 -9.67 -4.78 -40.69
C VAL A 78 -10.47 -3.47 -40.83
N GLU A 79 -11.46 -3.50 -41.71
CA GLU A 79 -12.27 -2.33 -42.13
C GLU A 79 -13.76 -2.64 -42.06
N LEU A 80 -14.56 -1.59 -41.86
CA LEU A 80 -16.02 -1.66 -41.93
C LEU A 80 -16.49 -1.68 -43.38
N ASN A 81 -17.43 -2.56 -43.72
CA ASN A 81 -18.06 -2.63 -45.03
C ASN A 81 -19.48 -2.10 -44.99
N ASP A 82 -20.00 -1.74 -46.17
CA ASP A 82 -21.41 -1.42 -46.30
C ASP A 82 -22.28 -2.60 -45.84
N ASN A 83 -23.39 -2.29 -45.19
CA ASN A 83 -24.31 -3.25 -44.59
C ASN A 83 -23.72 -4.07 -43.41
N ASP A 84 -22.50 -3.81 -42.91
CA ASP A 84 -22.02 -4.51 -41.72
C ASP A 84 -22.87 -4.22 -40.49
N LEU A 85 -23.14 -5.25 -39.68
CA LEU A 85 -23.77 -5.11 -38.36
C LEU A 85 -22.68 -4.81 -37.32
N VAL A 86 -22.60 -3.57 -36.87
CA VAL A 86 -21.52 -3.06 -36.01
C VAL A 86 -22.03 -2.86 -34.59
N LYS A 87 -21.27 -3.34 -33.61
CA LYS A 87 -21.47 -3.11 -32.18
C LYS A 87 -20.30 -2.31 -31.64
N ILE A 88 -20.56 -1.18 -30.98
CA ILE A 88 -19.53 -0.37 -30.32
C ILE A 88 -19.75 -0.43 -28.81
N ASP A 89 -18.71 -0.83 -28.08
CA ASP A 89 -18.66 -0.82 -26.62
C ASP A 89 -17.55 0.13 -26.15
N ILE A 90 -17.88 1.02 -25.21
CA ILE A 90 -16.92 2.03 -24.71
C ILE A 90 -17.29 2.50 -23.31
N GLY A 91 -16.28 2.80 -22.48
CA GLY A 91 -16.48 3.20 -21.09
C GLY A 91 -15.51 4.25 -20.55
N ALA A 92 -16.02 5.09 -19.65
CA ALA A 92 -15.23 6.08 -18.91
C ALA A 92 -15.50 5.97 -17.40
N HIS A 93 -14.53 6.38 -16.59
CA HIS A 93 -14.75 6.63 -15.17
C HIS A 93 -14.34 8.05 -14.78
N ILE A 94 -15.06 8.59 -13.80
CA ILE A 94 -14.65 9.76 -13.04
C ILE A 94 -14.65 9.35 -11.57
N ASP A 95 -13.48 9.41 -10.95
CA ASP A 95 -13.23 9.03 -9.55
C ASP A 95 -13.65 7.60 -9.17
N GLY A 96 -13.47 6.67 -10.10
CA GLY A 96 -13.88 5.27 -9.95
C GLY A 96 -15.36 5.01 -10.23
N TYR A 97 -16.19 6.03 -10.46
CA TYR A 97 -17.56 5.84 -10.92
C TYR A 97 -17.58 5.63 -12.43
N ALA A 98 -17.75 4.38 -12.84
CA ALA A 98 -17.75 3.97 -14.24
C ALA A 98 -19.13 4.16 -14.89
N ALA A 99 -19.12 4.46 -16.18
CA ALA A 99 -20.26 4.33 -17.07
C ALA A 99 -19.79 3.69 -18.37
N VAL A 100 -20.59 2.78 -18.92
CA VAL A 100 -20.32 2.06 -20.17
C VAL A 100 -21.57 2.13 -21.04
N VAL A 101 -21.37 2.12 -22.34
CA VAL A 101 -22.44 2.02 -23.33
C VAL A 101 -22.06 0.98 -24.38
N GLY A 102 -23.03 0.18 -24.78
CA GLY A 102 -22.99 -0.68 -25.95
C GLY A 102 -24.05 -0.22 -26.95
N HIS A 103 -23.73 -0.12 -28.23
CA HIS A 103 -24.69 0.27 -29.27
C HIS A 103 -24.50 -0.51 -30.55
N THR A 104 -25.61 -0.99 -31.15
CA THR A 104 -25.60 -1.75 -32.40
C THR A 104 -26.32 -0.99 -33.51
N PHE A 105 -25.71 -0.93 -34.69
CA PHE A 105 -26.28 -0.34 -35.89
C PHE A 105 -25.78 -1.06 -37.15
N VAL A 106 -26.34 -0.72 -38.31
CA VAL A 106 -25.90 -1.23 -39.61
C VAL A 106 -25.28 -0.11 -40.41
N ILE A 107 -24.09 -0.36 -40.97
CA ILE A 107 -23.41 0.60 -41.85
C ILE A 107 -24.29 0.87 -43.09
N GLY A 108 -24.48 2.14 -43.42
CA GLY A 108 -25.32 2.57 -44.54
C GLY A 108 -26.83 2.64 -44.22
N ALA A 109 -27.27 2.27 -43.01
CA ALA A 109 -28.67 2.37 -42.62
C ALA A 109 -29.11 3.84 -42.45
N SER A 110 -30.28 4.17 -42.97
CA SER A 110 -30.88 5.51 -42.88
C SER A 110 -32.41 5.44 -42.91
N GLN A 111 -33.09 6.60 -42.83
CA GLN A 111 -34.55 6.65 -43.01
C GLN A 111 -34.98 6.18 -44.41
N GLU A 112 -34.12 6.38 -45.42
CA GLU A 112 -34.34 5.96 -46.80
C GLU A 112 -33.87 4.52 -47.04
N ASN A 113 -32.82 4.08 -46.34
CA ASN A 113 -32.27 2.73 -46.42
C ASN A 113 -32.53 1.95 -45.13
N LYS A 114 -33.73 1.36 -45.03
CA LYS A 114 -34.15 0.62 -43.84
C LYS A 114 -33.52 -0.77 -43.79
N VAL A 115 -33.06 -1.17 -42.60
CA VAL A 115 -32.57 -2.53 -42.33
C VAL A 115 -33.75 -3.49 -42.25
N SER A 116 -33.63 -4.67 -42.87
CA SER A 116 -34.65 -5.71 -42.85
C SER A 116 -34.04 -7.10 -42.64
N GLY A 117 -34.90 -8.11 -42.43
CA GLY A 117 -34.49 -9.51 -42.25
C GLY A 117 -33.73 -9.74 -40.94
N ARG A 118 -32.85 -10.75 -40.91
CA ARG A 118 -32.21 -11.23 -39.67
C ARG A 118 -31.40 -10.17 -38.92
N LYS A 119 -30.78 -9.20 -39.62
CA LYS A 119 -30.09 -8.08 -38.95
C LYS A 119 -31.06 -7.18 -38.19
N ALA A 120 -32.22 -6.90 -38.78
CA ALA A 120 -33.29 -6.15 -38.11
C ALA A 120 -33.86 -6.94 -36.93
N ASP A 121 -34.11 -8.24 -37.11
CA ASP A 121 -34.56 -9.12 -36.02
C ASP A 121 -33.61 -9.06 -34.82
N ALA A 122 -32.29 -9.17 -35.06
CA ALA A 122 -31.28 -9.12 -34.00
C ALA A 122 -31.30 -7.79 -33.24
N ILE A 123 -31.31 -6.67 -33.96
CA ILE A 123 -31.30 -5.32 -33.35
C ILE A 123 -32.57 -5.07 -32.54
N VAL A 124 -33.74 -5.37 -33.13
CA VAL A 124 -35.03 -5.14 -32.45
C VAL A 124 -35.18 -6.08 -31.25
N ALA A 125 -34.74 -7.34 -31.37
CA ALA A 125 -34.75 -8.29 -30.26
C ALA A 125 -33.83 -7.82 -29.11
N ALA A 126 -32.60 -7.39 -29.42
CA ALA A 126 -31.65 -6.87 -28.43
C ALA A 126 -32.21 -5.62 -27.73
N ASN A 127 -32.72 -4.66 -28.49
CA ASN A 127 -33.32 -3.44 -27.93
C ASN A 127 -34.54 -3.75 -27.06
N THR A 128 -35.44 -4.62 -27.54
CA THR A 128 -36.63 -5.04 -26.77
C THR A 128 -36.24 -5.75 -25.48
N ALA A 129 -35.23 -6.62 -25.53
CA ALA A 129 -34.72 -7.32 -24.36
C ALA A 129 -34.04 -6.37 -23.35
N ALA A 130 -33.25 -5.40 -23.81
CA ALA A 130 -32.66 -4.37 -22.96
C ALA A 130 -33.73 -3.51 -22.27
N GLU A 131 -34.78 -3.14 -23.00
CA GLU A 131 -35.95 -2.42 -22.51
C GLU A 131 -36.76 -3.24 -21.47
N VAL A 132 -36.87 -4.55 -21.66
CA VAL A 132 -37.46 -5.47 -20.67
C VAL A 132 -36.58 -5.55 -19.42
N ALA A 133 -35.27 -5.70 -19.58
CA ALA A 133 -34.33 -5.73 -18.46
C ALA A 133 -34.40 -4.44 -17.64
N LEU A 134 -34.39 -3.27 -18.30
CA LEU A 134 -34.51 -1.96 -17.65
C LEU A 134 -35.82 -1.82 -16.85
N ARG A 135 -36.96 -2.25 -17.41
CA ARG A 135 -38.26 -2.21 -16.70
C ARG A 135 -38.32 -3.14 -15.49
N LEU A 136 -37.53 -4.22 -15.50
CA LEU A 136 -37.45 -5.20 -14.43
C LEU A 136 -36.32 -4.90 -13.43
N LEU A 137 -35.43 -3.96 -13.72
CA LEU A 137 -34.39 -3.49 -12.80
C LEU A 137 -35.00 -2.60 -11.70
N LYS A 138 -35.84 -3.21 -10.85
CA LYS A 138 -36.59 -2.55 -9.79
C LYS A 138 -36.33 -3.24 -8.46
N PRO A 139 -36.35 -2.49 -7.34
CA PRO A 139 -36.18 -3.06 -6.02
C PRO A 139 -37.06 -4.30 -5.80
N SER A 140 -36.49 -5.32 -5.15
CA SER A 140 -37.12 -6.61 -4.85
C SER A 140 -37.34 -7.56 -6.05
N ASN A 141 -37.10 -7.14 -7.29
CA ASN A 141 -37.05 -8.10 -8.40
C ASN A 141 -35.77 -8.95 -8.31
N GLU A 142 -35.87 -10.21 -8.70
CA GLU A 142 -34.76 -11.16 -8.68
C GLU A 142 -33.99 -11.13 -10.01
N ASN A 143 -32.67 -11.29 -9.94
CA ASN A 143 -31.79 -11.37 -11.13
C ASN A 143 -32.20 -12.48 -12.10
N ILE A 144 -32.60 -13.65 -11.59
CA ILE A 144 -33.06 -14.80 -12.40
C ILE A 144 -34.30 -14.43 -13.22
N ARG A 145 -35.26 -13.73 -12.62
CA ARG A 145 -36.48 -13.28 -13.30
C ARG A 145 -36.17 -12.34 -14.47
N ILE A 146 -35.15 -11.49 -14.33
CA ILE A 146 -34.71 -10.62 -15.43
C ILE A 146 -34.19 -11.47 -16.60
N SER A 147 -33.32 -12.44 -16.32
CA SER A 147 -32.77 -13.35 -17.35
C SER A 147 -33.88 -14.14 -18.08
N GLU A 148 -34.85 -14.68 -17.36
CA GLU A 148 -36.00 -15.40 -17.93
C GLU A 148 -36.84 -14.52 -18.86
N MET A 149 -37.12 -13.28 -18.44
CA MET A 149 -37.94 -12.35 -19.20
C MET A 149 -37.21 -11.80 -20.43
N VAL A 150 -35.89 -11.56 -20.35
CA VAL A 150 -35.06 -11.23 -21.51
C VAL A 150 -35.11 -12.37 -22.53
N THR A 151 -34.92 -13.61 -22.07
CA THR A 151 -34.97 -14.80 -22.95
C THR A 151 -36.32 -14.92 -23.65
N LYS A 152 -37.42 -14.71 -22.91
CA LYS A 152 -38.77 -14.72 -23.47
C LYS A 152 -38.96 -13.61 -24.51
N ALA A 153 -38.48 -12.39 -24.24
CA ALA A 153 -38.60 -11.26 -25.16
C ALA A 153 -37.87 -11.50 -26.48
N THR A 154 -36.71 -12.17 -26.46
CA THR A 154 -35.97 -12.48 -27.69
C THR A 154 -36.58 -13.61 -28.52
N ALA A 155 -37.35 -14.51 -27.89
CA ALA A 155 -37.92 -15.68 -28.56
C ALA A 155 -38.97 -15.29 -29.62
N ASP A 156 -39.71 -14.20 -29.40
CA ASP A 156 -40.70 -13.67 -30.35
C ASP A 156 -40.08 -13.24 -31.69
N PHE A 157 -38.78 -12.94 -31.69
CA PHE A 157 -38.00 -12.59 -32.89
C PHE A 157 -37.21 -13.77 -33.48
N ASN A 158 -37.48 -15.00 -33.01
CA ASN A 158 -36.68 -16.18 -33.31
C ASN A 158 -35.17 -15.92 -33.09
N CYS A 159 -34.85 -15.25 -31.99
CA CYS A 159 -33.50 -14.91 -31.58
C CYS A 159 -33.23 -15.47 -30.17
N ARG A 160 -31.95 -15.54 -29.80
CA ARG A 160 -31.50 -16.08 -28.52
C ARG A 160 -30.49 -15.13 -27.87
N PRO A 161 -30.58 -14.86 -26.55
CA PRO A 161 -29.50 -14.18 -25.85
C PRO A 161 -28.24 -15.04 -25.92
N ILE A 162 -27.07 -14.40 -25.97
CA ILE A 162 -25.80 -15.10 -25.91
C ILE A 162 -25.69 -15.83 -24.58
N GLU A 163 -25.44 -17.14 -24.65
CA GLU A 163 -25.30 -18.05 -23.52
C GLU A 163 -24.16 -17.60 -22.60
N GLY A 164 -24.47 -17.41 -21.32
CA GLY A 164 -23.51 -17.05 -20.29
C GLY A 164 -23.10 -15.58 -20.26
N MET A 165 -23.70 -14.72 -21.07
CA MET A 165 -23.41 -13.28 -21.06
C MET A 165 -23.84 -12.65 -19.73
N GLN A 166 -22.98 -11.82 -19.13
CA GLN A 166 -23.19 -11.29 -17.79
C GLN A 166 -23.43 -9.78 -17.80
N SER A 167 -24.47 -9.36 -17.08
CA SER A 167 -24.65 -7.99 -16.62
C SER A 167 -24.24 -7.90 -15.15
N HIS A 168 -23.63 -6.78 -14.74
CA HIS A 168 -23.00 -6.65 -13.43
C HIS A 168 -23.58 -5.47 -12.66
N GLN A 169 -23.77 -5.65 -11.35
CA GLN A 169 -23.86 -4.52 -10.43
C GLN A 169 -22.50 -3.81 -10.45
N MET A 170 -22.46 -2.50 -10.62
CA MET A 170 -21.24 -1.71 -10.54
C MET A 170 -21.14 -1.01 -9.18
N LYS A 171 -19.92 -0.83 -8.69
CA LYS A 171 -19.61 0.01 -7.51
C LYS A 171 -18.48 0.97 -7.86
N ARG A 172 -18.26 2.01 -7.05
CA ARG A 172 -17.09 2.89 -7.22
C ARG A 172 -15.83 2.03 -7.18
N LEU A 173 -14.95 2.15 -8.18
CA LEU A 173 -13.72 1.37 -8.40
C LEU A 173 -13.90 -0.09 -8.81
N TYR A 174 -15.14 -0.61 -8.90
CA TYR A 174 -15.41 -2.01 -9.24
C TYR A 174 -16.40 -2.13 -10.39
N TYR A 175 -15.95 -2.81 -11.45
CA TYR A 175 -16.77 -3.06 -12.64
C TYR A 175 -17.71 -4.27 -12.45
N ASP A 176 -17.20 -5.36 -11.84
CA ASP A 176 -18.02 -6.53 -11.52
C ASP A 176 -18.29 -6.54 -10.02
N GLY A 177 -19.45 -6.08 -9.61
CA GLY A 177 -19.92 -6.19 -8.24
C GLY A 177 -20.31 -7.61 -7.88
N GLU A 178 -20.82 -7.76 -6.66
CA GLU A 178 -21.15 -9.07 -6.08
C GLU A 178 -22.41 -9.69 -6.69
N LYS A 179 -23.25 -8.87 -7.32
CA LYS A 179 -24.49 -9.29 -7.97
C LYS A 179 -24.32 -9.29 -9.48
N SER A 180 -24.83 -10.32 -10.13
CA SER A 180 -24.85 -10.44 -11.60
C SER A 180 -26.20 -10.94 -12.10
N ILE A 181 -26.49 -10.63 -13.36
CA ILE A 181 -27.58 -11.23 -14.14
C ILE A 181 -26.91 -11.99 -15.27
N VAL A 182 -27.06 -13.31 -15.31
CA VAL A 182 -26.51 -14.16 -16.38
C VAL A 182 -27.61 -14.46 -17.38
N LEU A 183 -27.43 -14.04 -18.64
CA LEU A 183 -28.36 -14.29 -19.72
C LEU A 183 -28.18 -15.70 -20.27
N ASN A 184 -29.30 -16.39 -20.51
CA ASN A 184 -29.34 -17.75 -21.06
C ASN A 184 -28.26 -18.66 -20.44
N PRO A 185 -28.26 -18.87 -19.11
CA PRO A 185 -27.18 -19.59 -18.44
C PRO A 185 -27.16 -21.08 -18.82
N THR A 186 -25.97 -21.66 -18.92
CA THR A 186 -25.79 -23.11 -19.04
C THR A 186 -26.36 -23.85 -17.83
N ASP A 187 -26.63 -25.15 -17.95
CA ASP A 187 -27.12 -25.95 -16.82
C ASP A 187 -26.12 -26.05 -15.66
N GLU A 188 -24.83 -25.86 -15.92
CA GLU A 188 -23.80 -25.74 -14.90
C GLU A 188 -23.88 -24.38 -14.20
N GLN A 189 -23.96 -23.28 -14.96
CA GLN A 189 -24.09 -21.93 -14.41
C GLN A 189 -25.37 -21.77 -13.59
N LYS A 190 -26.50 -22.36 -14.00
CA LYS A 190 -27.75 -22.34 -13.21
C LYS A 190 -27.57 -22.87 -11.79
N LYS A 191 -26.63 -23.80 -11.57
CA LYS A 191 -26.34 -24.37 -10.24
C LYS A 191 -25.44 -23.48 -9.40
N SER A 192 -24.69 -22.56 -10.02
CA SER A 192 -23.69 -21.70 -9.36
C SER A 192 -24.05 -20.21 -9.38
N ILE A 193 -25.16 -19.81 -10.00
CA ILE A 193 -25.63 -18.42 -9.99
C ILE A 193 -26.15 -18.09 -8.60
N ASP A 194 -25.52 -17.10 -7.98
CA ASP A 194 -26.02 -16.54 -6.73
C ASP A 194 -27.32 -15.77 -7.00
N LYS A 195 -28.39 -16.25 -6.39
CA LYS A 195 -29.70 -15.59 -6.46
C LYS A 195 -29.65 -14.29 -5.67
N CYS A 196 -29.99 -13.17 -6.30
CA CYS A 196 -30.00 -11.86 -5.64
C CYS A 196 -31.20 -11.02 -6.05
N THR A 197 -31.59 -10.09 -5.18
CA THR A 197 -32.58 -9.05 -5.48
C THR A 197 -31.90 -7.74 -5.86
N ILE A 198 -32.51 -7.01 -6.79
CA ILE A 198 -32.16 -5.62 -7.07
C ILE A 198 -32.54 -4.78 -5.86
N GLU A 199 -31.66 -3.86 -5.46
CA GLU A 199 -31.84 -2.98 -4.31
C GLU A 199 -31.85 -1.51 -4.72
N ILE A 200 -32.38 -0.66 -3.83
CA ILE A 200 -32.33 0.80 -4.00
C ILE A 200 -30.85 1.22 -3.92
N GLN A 201 -30.43 2.15 -4.80
CA GLN A 201 -29.05 2.60 -4.98
C GLN A 201 -28.10 1.62 -5.68
N ASP A 202 -28.58 0.44 -6.10
CA ASP A 202 -27.78 -0.39 -7.00
C ASP A 202 -27.52 0.37 -8.32
N VAL A 203 -26.27 0.36 -8.77
CA VAL A 203 -25.89 0.78 -10.12
C VAL A 203 -25.62 -0.49 -10.93
N TRP A 204 -26.14 -0.60 -12.14
CA TRP A 204 -25.98 -1.79 -12.97
C TRP A 204 -25.46 -1.42 -14.36
N ASN A 205 -24.51 -2.21 -14.86
CA ASN A 205 -24.24 -2.32 -16.28
C ASN A 205 -25.09 -3.47 -16.83
N ILE A 206 -26.02 -3.15 -17.72
CA ILE A 206 -26.92 -4.12 -18.35
C ILE A 206 -26.42 -4.37 -19.76
N ASP A 207 -25.86 -5.54 -19.97
CA ASP A 207 -25.33 -5.99 -21.26
C ASP A 207 -26.23 -7.10 -21.84
N VAL A 208 -26.78 -6.82 -23.02
CA VAL A 208 -27.77 -7.66 -23.70
C VAL A 208 -27.31 -7.90 -25.13
N LEU A 209 -26.65 -9.02 -25.34
CA LEU A 209 -26.25 -9.50 -26.66
C LEU A 209 -27.19 -10.60 -27.13
N VAL A 210 -27.68 -10.48 -28.36
CA VAL A 210 -28.67 -11.38 -28.95
C VAL A 210 -28.18 -11.87 -30.30
N SER A 211 -28.37 -13.15 -30.57
CA SER A 211 -28.00 -13.82 -31.81
C SER A 211 -29.23 -14.35 -32.52
N THR A 212 -29.18 -14.28 -33.84
CA THR A 212 -30.10 -14.97 -34.75
C THR A 212 -29.76 -16.45 -34.93
N GLY A 213 -28.62 -16.90 -34.38
CA GLY A 213 -28.15 -18.28 -34.42
C GLY A 213 -28.53 -19.07 -33.17
N ASP A 214 -27.67 -20.02 -32.78
CA ASP A 214 -27.92 -20.91 -31.64
C ASP A 214 -27.71 -20.25 -30.27
N GLY A 215 -27.11 -19.04 -30.24
CA GLY A 215 -26.81 -18.29 -29.02
C GLY A 215 -25.57 -18.77 -28.29
N LYS A 216 -24.80 -19.72 -28.84
CA LYS A 216 -23.63 -20.29 -28.17
C LYS A 216 -22.34 -19.61 -28.60
N PRO A 217 -21.59 -18.99 -27.67
CA PRO A 217 -20.32 -18.35 -28.02
C PRO A 217 -19.30 -19.39 -28.47
N ARG A 218 -18.42 -18.99 -29.38
CA ARG A 218 -17.31 -19.80 -29.91
C ARG A 218 -16.05 -18.94 -29.89
N GLU A 219 -14.91 -19.58 -29.69
CA GLU A 219 -13.63 -18.88 -29.76
C GLU A 219 -13.39 -18.37 -31.19
N HIS A 220 -13.02 -17.09 -31.29
CA HIS A 220 -12.66 -16.48 -32.56
C HIS A 220 -11.14 -16.56 -32.75
N LYS A 221 -10.67 -16.61 -34.01
CA LYS A 221 -9.23 -16.63 -34.33
C LYS A 221 -8.50 -15.34 -33.93
N ALA A 222 -9.24 -14.25 -33.74
CA ALA A 222 -8.67 -12.97 -33.35
C ALA A 222 -8.08 -13.05 -31.94
N ARG A 223 -6.90 -12.47 -31.77
CA ARG A 223 -6.23 -12.39 -30.48
C ARG A 223 -7.06 -11.60 -29.47
N THR A 224 -7.08 -12.07 -28.23
CA THR A 224 -7.61 -11.30 -27.09
C THR A 224 -6.73 -10.07 -26.84
N THR A 225 -7.29 -8.88 -26.90
CA THR A 225 -6.59 -7.61 -26.65
C THR A 225 -7.17 -6.86 -25.45
N ILE A 226 -8.43 -7.13 -25.11
CA ILE A 226 -9.08 -6.60 -23.91
C ILE A 226 -8.89 -7.60 -22.78
N TYR A 227 -8.15 -7.19 -21.76
CA TYR A 227 -7.91 -7.99 -20.57
C TYR A 227 -8.54 -7.31 -19.37
N LYS A 228 -9.34 -8.06 -18.62
CA LYS A 228 -9.76 -7.66 -17.29
C LYS A 228 -8.72 -8.10 -16.27
N LYS A 229 -8.36 -7.21 -15.34
CA LYS A 229 -7.54 -7.56 -14.16
C LYS A 229 -8.28 -8.63 -13.35
N ASN A 230 -7.68 -9.81 -13.18
CA ASN A 230 -8.32 -10.94 -12.50
C ASN A 230 -8.64 -10.59 -11.03
N GLU A 231 -9.94 -10.44 -10.74
CA GLU A 231 -10.45 -10.06 -9.43
C GLU A 231 -10.38 -11.18 -8.39
N THR A 232 -10.18 -12.46 -8.73
CA THR A 232 -9.96 -13.50 -7.70
C THR A 232 -8.60 -13.33 -7.01
N LEU A 233 -7.58 -12.93 -7.78
CA LEU A 233 -6.28 -12.51 -7.24
C LEU A 233 -6.40 -11.16 -6.49
N TYR A 234 -7.27 -10.27 -6.98
CA TYR A 234 -7.52 -8.97 -6.37
C TYR A 234 -8.41 -9.03 -5.12
N HIS A 235 -9.32 -10.00 -5.01
CA HIS A 235 -10.14 -10.32 -3.85
C HIS A 235 -9.37 -11.14 -2.82
N LEU A 236 -8.31 -11.85 -3.19
CA LEU A 236 -7.30 -12.30 -2.22
C LEU A 236 -6.51 -11.10 -1.70
N LYS A 237 -6.12 -10.16 -2.58
CA LYS A 237 -5.57 -8.86 -2.17
C LYS A 237 -6.55 -8.07 -1.31
N MET A 238 -7.84 -8.09 -1.60
CA MET A 238 -8.88 -7.34 -0.90
C MET A 238 -9.65 -8.13 0.14
N LYS A 239 -9.41 -9.42 0.36
CA LYS A 239 -9.74 -10.07 1.64
C LYS A 239 -8.59 -9.88 2.61
N ALA A 240 -7.35 -9.90 2.11
CA ALA A 240 -6.21 -9.39 2.85
C ALA A 240 -6.34 -7.88 3.15
N SER A 241 -6.88 -7.09 2.22
CA SER A 241 -7.18 -5.65 2.40
C SER A 241 -8.61 -5.35 2.85
N ARG A 242 -9.59 -6.28 2.91
CA ARG A 242 -10.89 -6.06 3.60
C ARG A 242 -10.72 -6.16 5.11
N HIS A 243 -9.63 -6.75 5.58
CA HIS A 243 -9.11 -6.45 6.91
C HIS A 243 -8.49 -5.05 7.04
N HIS A 244 -8.43 -4.25 5.96
CA HIS A 244 -7.92 -2.88 5.92
C HIS A 244 -8.92 -1.83 5.38
N GLU A 245 -9.98 -2.21 4.66
CA GLU A 245 -10.89 -1.25 3.99
C GLU A 245 -12.31 -1.20 4.57
N ASN A 246 -12.67 -2.08 5.51
CA ASN A 246 -13.91 -1.88 6.28
C ASN A 246 -13.77 -0.81 7.39
N ASP A 247 -12.58 -0.23 7.53
CA ASP A 247 -12.34 0.91 8.40
C ASP A 247 -11.87 2.09 7.54
N GLU A 248 -12.80 2.95 7.12
CA GLU A 248 -12.50 4.37 6.83
C GLU A 248 -12.04 5.10 8.12
N GLU A 249 -11.12 4.51 8.90
CA GLU A 249 -10.41 5.20 9.98
C GLU A 249 -9.24 5.93 9.31
N SER A 250 -9.40 7.24 9.13
CA SER A 250 -8.41 8.09 8.48
C SER A 250 -7.04 7.99 9.14
N ASP A 251 -5.95 8.11 8.38
CA ASP A 251 -4.57 8.30 8.87
C ASP A 251 -4.38 9.57 9.74
N VAL A 252 -5.47 10.26 10.08
CA VAL A 252 -5.48 11.39 11.02
C VAL A 252 -5.09 10.88 12.40
N LEU A 253 -4.09 11.53 13.00
CA LEU A 253 -3.74 11.36 14.40
C LEU A 253 -4.82 11.96 15.32
N ASP A 254 -5.97 11.32 15.39
CA ASP A 254 -7.01 11.60 16.37
C ASP A 254 -6.67 10.98 17.75
N ASP A 255 -7.50 11.27 18.76
CA ASP A 255 -7.26 10.80 20.12
C ASP A 255 -7.25 9.26 20.24
N VAL A 256 -8.01 8.57 19.37
CA VAL A 256 -8.10 7.10 19.36
C VAL A 256 -6.82 6.51 18.77
N ALA A 257 -6.38 6.99 17.60
CA ALA A 257 -5.14 6.60 16.96
C ALA A 257 -3.93 6.88 17.88
N ILE A 258 -3.86 8.07 18.48
CA ILE A 258 -2.80 8.44 19.44
C ILE A 258 -2.80 7.48 20.63
N THR A 259 -3.97 7.10 21.14
CA THR A 259 -4.08 6.14 22.24
C THR A 259 -3.56 4.76 21.83
N LYS A 260 -3.95 4.26 20.66
CA LYS A 260 -3.47 2.98 20.11
C LYS A 260 -1.94 2.98 19.92
N TYR A 261 -1.35 4.05 19.37
CA TYR A 261 0.10 4.24 19.28
C TYR A 261 0.78 4.25 20.65
N LYS A 262 0.22 4.99 21.63
CA LYS A 262 0.78 5.06 23.00
C LYS A 262 0.71 3.71 23.71
N MET A 263 -0.36 2.93 23.52
CA MET A 263 -0.47 1.58 24.07
C MET A 263 0.58 0.65 23.46
N ALA A 264 0.73 0.65 22.13
CA ALA A 264 1.80 -0.10 21.45
C ALA A 264 3.18 0.30 21.98
N ALA A 265 3.42 1.62 22.15
CA ALA A 265 4.67 2.16 22.67
C ALA A 265 4.95 1.74 24.13
N GLN A 266 3.93 1.74 24.99
CA GLN A 266 4.06 1.28 26.37
C GLN A 266 4.48 -0.19 26.44
N ILE A 267 3.89 -1.05 25.60
CA ILE A 267 4.23 -2.46 25.51
C ILE A 267 5.71 -2.62 25.11
N VAL A 268 6.13 -2.02 24.00
CA VAL A 268 7.51 -2.20 23.51
C VAL A 268 8.56 -1.62 24.47
N ASN A 269 8.29 -0.46 25.09
CA ASN A 269 9.21 0.11 26.08
C ASN A 269 9.35 -0.79 27.31
N SER A 270 8.24 -1.41 27.76
CA SER A 270 8.27 -2.33 28.89
C SER A 270 9.04 -3.61 28.57
N VAL A 271 8.79 -4.22 27.41
CA VAL A 271 9.50 -5.44 26.98
C VAL A 271 10.97 -5.15 26.71
N LEU A 272 11.31 -4.01 26.12
CA LEU A 272 12.70 -3.59 25.94
C LEU A 272 13.44 -3.50 27.28
N LEU A 273 12.83 -2.88 28.31
CA LEU A 273 13.41 -2.81 29.66
C LEU A 273 13.60 -4.20 30.29
N GLU A 274 12.67 -5.12 30.04
CA GLU A 274 12.78 -6.51 30.49
C GLU A 274 13.97 -7.21 29.82
N LEU A 275 14.08 -7.12 28.49
CA LEU A 275 15.16 -7.74 27.73
C LEU A 275 16.54 -7.17 28.08
N ILE A 276 16.67 -5.86 28.31
CA ILE A 276 17.94 -5.25 28.75
C ILE A 276 18.40 -5.85 30.09
N LYS A 277 17.48 -6.06 31.04
CA LYS A 277 17.81 -6.66 32.35
C LYS A 277 18.26 -8.12 32.23
N LEU A 278 17.72 -8.85 31.27
CA LEU A 278 18.04 -10.25 31.01
C LEU A 278 19.28 -10.43 30.11
N SER A 279 19.76 -9.35 29.49
CA SER A 279 20.95 -9.34 28.65
C SER A 279 22.21 -9.30 29.52
N VAL A 280 22.60 -10.47 30.01
CA VAL A 280 23.78 -10.69 30.86
C VAL A 280 24.79 -11.61 30.15
N PRO A 281 26.06 -11.66 30.58
CA PRO A 281 27.04 -12.60 30.01
C PRO A 281 26.54 -14.05 30.07
N GLY A 282 26.69 -14.79 28.98
CA GLY A 282 26.21 -16.17 28.79
C GLY A 282 24.73 -16.28 28.38
N ALA A 283 23.98 -15.19 28.32
CA ALA A 283 22.59 -15.24 27.85
C ALA A 283 22.54 -15.55 26.35
N LYS A 284 21.75 -16.56 25.98
CA LYS A 284 21.57 -16.95 24.57
C LYS A 284 20.71 -15.96 23.81
N ILE A 285 21.21 -15.52 22.66
CA ILE A 285 20.55 -14.48 21.86
C ILE A 285 19.21 -14.99 21.31
N VAL A 286 19.15 -16.25 20.88
CA VAL A 286 17.91 -16.89 20.39
C VAL A 286 16.80 -16.91 21.45
N GLU A 287 17.14 -17.28 22.69
CA GLU A 287 16.18 -17.34 23.81
C GLU A 287 15.65 -15.94 24.16
N LEU A 288 16.52 -14.92 24.16
CA LEU A 288 16.11 -13.52 24.37
C LEU A 288 15.20 -13.02 23.25
N CYS A 289 15.49 -13.35 21.99
CA CYS A 289 14.65 -12.98 20.85
C CYS A 289 13.26 -13.64 20.93
N GLU A 290 13.20 -14.94 21.24
CA GLU A 290 11.94 -15.66 21.41
C GLU A 290 11.15 -15.18 22.63
N LEU A 291 11.84 -14.81 23.71
CA LEU A 291 11.21 -14.19 24.87
C LEU A 291 10.58 -12.85 24.48
N GLY A 292 11.32 -11.97 23.80
CA GLY A 292 10.79 -10.68 23.35
C GLY A 292 9.50 -10.81 22.55
N ASP A 293 9.50 -11.68 21.53
CA ASP A 293 8.33 -11.92 20.67
C ASP A 293 7.12 -12.44 21.47
N ARG A 294 7.38 -13.37 22.40
CA ARG A 294 6.35 -13.93 23.28
C ARG A 294 5.76 -12.85 24.19
N ARG A 295 6.60 -12.03 24.81
CA ARG A 295 6.14 -10.95 25.71
C ARG A 295 5.33 -9.90 24.97
N ILE A 296 5.73 -9.52 23.74
CA ILE A 296 4.91 -8.63 22.90
C ILE A 296 3.54 -9.25 22.60
N THR A 297 3.50 -10.53 22.23
CA THR A 297 2.24 -11.24 21.95
C THR A 297 1.34 -11.32 23.19
N GLU A 298 1.91 -11.65 24.35
CA GLU A 298 1.18 -11.72 25.62
C GLU A 298 0.63 -10.36 26.06
N GLU A 299 1.46 -9.31 26.06
CA GLU A 299 1.07 -7.98 26.53
C GLU A 299 0.07 -7.31 25.56
N SER A 300 0.28 -7.41 24.24
CA SER A 300 -0.68 -6.91 23.26
C SER A 300 -2.00 -7.68 23.30
N GLY A 301 -1.97 -8.99 23.60
CA GLY A 301 -3.15 -9.81 23.85
C GLY A 301 -4.02 -9.33 25.02
N LYS A 302 -3.45 -8.54 25.95
CA LYS A 302 -4.21 -7.95 27.08
C LYS A 302 -5.03 -6.73 26.68
N CYS A 303 -4.70 -6.08 25.58
CA CYS A 303 -5.41 -4.90 25.05
C CYS A 303 -6.66 -5.32 24.27
N PHE A 304 -7.74 -4.52 24.30
CA PHE A 304 -8.93 -4.73 23.46
C PHE A 304 -9.46 -6.18 23.46
N LYS A 305 -9.60 -6.79 24.64
CA LYS A 305 -10.02 -8.21 24.75
C LYS A 305 -11.45 -8.46 24.29
N LYS A 306 -12.31 -7.44 24.39
CA LYS A 306 -13.72 -7.54 24.03
C LYS A 306 -13.92 -7.37 22.52
N GLU A 307 -13.04 -6.61 21.86
CA GLU A 307 -13.08 -6.36 20.42
C GLU A 307 -12.24 -7.38 19.65
N LYS A 308 -12.85 -8.52 19.27
CA LYS A 308 -12.17 -9.62 18.56
C LYS A 308 -11.64 -9.25 17.17
N THR A 309 -12.13 -8.15 16.58
CA THR A 309 -11.73 -7.66 15.26
C THR A 309 -10.43 -6.86 15.29
N VAL A 310 -10.04 -6.33 16.46
CA VAL A 310 -8.83 -5.51 16.61
C VAL A 310 -7.59 -6.40 16.54
N LYS A 311 -6.85 -6.26 15.43
CA LYS A 311 -5.59 -6.99 15.22
C LYS A 311 -4.47 -6.37 16.04
N LYS A 312 -3.72 -7.19 16.76
CA LYS A 312 -2.62 -6.75 17.64
C LYS A 312 -1.55 -7.81 17.70
N GLY A 313 -0.31 -7.38 17.89
CA GLY A 313 0.83 -8.29 17.91
C GLY A 313 2.14 -7.59 17.58
N ILE A 314 3.05 -8.36 16.99
CA ILE A 314 4.40 -7.94 16.64
C ILE A 314 4.36 -7.06 15.39
N ALA A 315 4.96 -5.87 15.45
CA ALA A 315 5.18 -4.99 14.29
C ALA A 315 6.62 -5.07 13.76
N PHE A 316 7.57 -5.50 14.60
CA PHE A 316 8.91 -5.87 14.20
C PHE A 316 9.42 -6.95 15.16
N PRO A 317 9.90 -8.09 14.66
CA PRO A 317 10.35 -9.17 15.53
C PRO A 317 11.57 -8.74 16.33
N THR A 318 11.72 -9.34 17.51
CA THR A 318 12.86 -9.07 18.38
C THR A 318 14.14 -9.47 17.66
N ALA A 319 15.03 -8.50 17.45
CA ALA A 319 16.35 -8.68 16.88
C ALA A 319 17.39 -8.10 17.85
N ILE A 320 18.45 -8.86 18.08
CA ILE A 320 19.51 -8.50 19.03
C ILE A 320 20.84 -8.57 18.30
N SER A 321 21.41 -7.43 17.93
CA SER A 321 22.63 -7.34 17.11
C SER A 321 23.81 -6.86 17.94
N VAL A 322 24.93 -7.60 17.89
CA VAL A 322 26.07 -7.43 18.80
C VAL A 322 27.27 -6.82 18.07
N ASN A 323 27.98 -5.88 18.72
CA ASN A 323 29.22 -5.25 18.25
C ASN A 323 29.14 -4.70 16.80
N ASN A 324 29.83 -5.33 15.85
CA ASN A 324 29.89 -4.94 14.43
C ASN A 324 28.65 -5.35 13.63
N ILE A 325 27.82 -6.27 14.13
CA ILE A 325 26.57 -6.63 13.47
C ILE A 325 25.64 -5.41 13.51
N ILE A 326 25.22 -4.93 12.34
CA ILE A 326 24.46 -3.69 12.16
C ILE A 326 23.01 -3.88 12.61
N CYS A 327 22.31 -4.87 12.07
CA CYS A 327 20.88 -5.03 12.27
C CYS A 327 20.37 -6.45 11.98
N HIS A 328 19.10 -6.70 12.31
CA HIS A 328 18.29 -7.86 11.91
C HIS A 328 18.73 -9.23 12.42
N TYR A 329 19.70 -9.32 13.34
CA TYR A 329 20.10 -10.60 13.91
C TYR A 329 19.01 -11.16 14.83
N SER A 330 18.25 -12.13 14.34
CA SER A 330 17.17 -12.82 15.06
C SER A 330 17.26 -14.33 14.76
N PRO A 331 18.21 -15.02 15.42
CA PRO A 331 18.57 -16.41 15.10
C PRO A 331 17.43 -17.40 15.38
N ILE A 332 17.59 -18.62 14.86
CA ILE A 332 16.65 -19.73 15.04
C ILE A 332 17.35 -20.88 15.75
N GLU A 333 16.69 -21.47 16.73
CA GLU A 333 17.21 -22.60 17.50
C GLU A 333 17.57 -23.78 16.59
N GLY A 334 18.72 -24.41 16.85
CA GLY A 334 19.21 -25.55 16.08
C GLY A 334 19.77 -25.21 14.69
N GLU A 335 19.91 -23.94 14.33
CA GLU A 335 20.72 -23.49 13.17
C GLU A 335 22.14 -23.08 13.60
N GLU A 336 23.05 -23.02 12.63
CA GLU A 336 24.38 -22.46 12.84
C GLU A 336 24.26 -20.94 13.02
N ASN A 337 24.39 -20.50 14.27
CA ASN A 337 24.26 -19.11 14.69
C ASN A 337 25.61 -18.62 15.19
N ASP A 338 25.99 -17.41 14.83
CA ASP A 338 27.19 -16.75 15.32
C ASP A 338 26.94 -15.23 15.35
N PRO A 339 26.98 -14.58 16.52
CA PRO A 339 27.22 -15.14 17.86
C PRO A 339 26.02 -15.92 18.44
N VAL A 340 26.29 -16.87 19.34
CA VAL A 340 25.23 -17.66 20.03
C VAL A 340 24.81 -16.98 21.34
N GLU A 341 25.78 -16.50 22.10
CA GLU A 341 25.62 -15.96 23.45
C GLU A 341 26.18 -14.54 23.53
N LEU A 342 25.65 -13.77 24.49
CA LEU A 342 26.14 -12.45 24.86
C LEU A 342 27.37 -12.57 25.78
N ASN A 343 28.39 -11.73 25.57
CA ASN A 343 29.58 -11.69 26.42
C ASN A 343 29.63 -10.42 27.27
N ASP A 344 30.44 -10.46 28.34
CA ASP A 344 30.74 -9.25 29.09
C ASP A 344 31.36 -8.18 28.18
N ASN A 345 31.03 -6.92 28.45
CA ASN A 345 31.44 -5.76 27.65
C ASN A 345 30.91 -5.73 26.20
N ASP A 346 30.07 -6.67 25.74
CA ASP A 346 29.48 -6.57 24.40
C ASP A 346 28.62 -5.31 24.24
N LEU A 347 28.73 -4.66 23.08
CA LEU A 347 27.80 -3.61 22.67
C LEU A 347 26.58 -4.27 22.03
N VAL A 348 25.42 -4.13 22.65
CA VAL A 348 24.19 -4.82 22.26
C VAL A 348 23.16 -3.83 21.77
N LYS A 349 22.59 -4.10 20.60
CA LYS A 349 21.44 -3.41 20.02
C LYS A 349 20.23 -4.31 20.09
N ILE A 350 19.15 -3.86 20.74
CA ILE A 350 17.86 -4.58 20.75
C ILE A 350 16.87 -3.75 19.93
N ASP A 351 16.26 -4.36 18.91
CA ASP A 351 15.19 -3.79 18.09
C ASP A 351 13.91 -4.65 18.24
N ILE A 352 12.77 -3.99 18.49
CA ILE A 352 11.49 -4.66 18.75
C ILE A 352 10.31 -3.73 18.44
N GLY A 353 9.21 -4.29 17.94
CA GLY A 353 8.02 -3.52 17.59
C GLY A 353 6.71 -4.23 17.91
N ALA A 354 5.69 -3.44 18.27
CA ALA A 354 4.32 -3.90 18.46
C ALA A 354 3.33 -3.02 17.69
N HIS A 355 2.17 -3.58 17.33
CA HIS A 355 1.05 -2.80 16.82
C HIS A 355 -0.23 -3.08 17.59
N ILE A 356 -1.08 -2.06 17.69
CA ILE A 356 -2.46 -2.18 18.13
C ILE A 356 -3.33 -1.64 17.00
N ASP A 357 -4.21 -2.47 16.46
CA ASP A 357 -5.10 -2.13 15.35
C ASP A 357 -4.40 -1.58 14.10
N GLY A 358 -3.17 -2.05 13.89
CA GLY A 358 -2.32 -1.58 12.81
C GLY A 358 -1.63 -0.24 13.05
N TYR A 359 -1.70 0.34 14.24
CA TYR A 359 -0.86 1.47 14.63
C TYR A 359 0.41 0.95 15.30
N ALA A 360 1.54 1.01 14.59
CA ALA A 360 2.80 0.41 15.00
C ALA A 360 3.69 1.36 15.81
N ALA A 361 4.33 0.82 16.84
CA ALA A 361 5.39 1.48 17.58
C ALA A 361 6.61 0.56 17.60
N VAL A 362 7.75 1.08 17.15
CA VAL A 362 9.03 0.37 17.08
C VAL A 362 10.08 1.11 17.90
N VAL A 363 10.98 0.37 18.52
CA VAL A 363 12.06 0.89 19.35
C VAL A 363 13.34 0.09 19.15
N GLY A 364 14.45 0.80 19.07
CA GLY A 364 15.80 0.22 19.08
C GLY A 364 16.69 0.96 20.07
N HIS A 365 17.45 0.20 20.86
CA HIS A 365 18.29 0.78 21.91
C HIS A 365 19.63 0.06 22.00
N THR A 366 20.69 0.85 22.23
CA THR A 366 22.05 0.34 22.41
C THR A 366 22.52 0.53 23.84
N PHE A 367 23.14 -0.51 24.39
CA PHE A 367 23.81 -0.48 25.68
C PHE A 367 25.03 -1.41 25.65
N VAL A 368 25.82 -1.40 26.72
CA VAL A 368 26.97 -2.31 26.90
C VAL A 368 26.72 -3.20 28.09
N ILE A 369 26.96 -4.50 27.93
CA ILE A 369 26.83 -5.48 29.03
C ILE A 369 27.87 -5.18 30.10
N GLY A 370 27.43 -5.15 31.36
CA GLY A 370 28.28 -4.84 32.51
C GLY A 370 28.52 -3.35 32.74
N ALA A 371 27.95 -2.45 31.93
CA ALA A 371 28.07 -1.01 32.14
C ALA A 371 27.33 -0.55 33.41
N SER A 372 28.04 0.18 34.28
CA SER A 372 27.48 0.76 35.50
C SER A 372 28.18 2.09 35.84
N GLN A 373 27.77 2.74 36.94
CA GLN A 373 28.44 3.96 37.39
C GLN A 373 29.90 3.69 37.85
N GLU A 374 30.15 2.49 38.36
CA GLU A 374 31.46 1.98 38.75
C GLU A 374 32.27 1.46 37.56
N ASN A 375 31.59 0.86 36.57
CA ASN A 375 32.19 0.32 35.35
C ASN A 375 31.74 1.09 34.11
N LYS A 376 32.30 2.30 33.94
CA LYS A 376 31.96 3.18 32.82
C LYS A 376 32.56 2.68 31.51
N VAL A 377 31.80 2.79 30.44
CA VAL A 377 32.24 2.43 29.09
C VAL A 377 33.11 3.55 28.54
N SER A 378 34.24 3.22 27.94
CA SER A 378 35.15 4.18 27.30
C SER A 378 35.59 3.68 25.91
N GLY A 379 36.41 4.48 25.22
CA GLY A 379 36.93 4.13 23.90
C GLY A 379 35.87 4.13 22.80
N ARG A 380 36.09 3.32 21.76
CA ARG A 380 35.27 3.35 20.53
C ARG A 380 33.81 2.96 20.75
N LYS A 381 33.50 2.07 21.71
CA LYS A 381 32.10 1.76 22.10
C LYS A 381 31.38 3.00 22.64
N ALA A 382 32.04 3.76 23.53
CA ALA A 382 31.47 5.01 24.05
C ALA A 382 31.33 6.06 22.94
N ASP A 383 32.31 6.18 22.04
CA ASP A 383 32.24 7.10 20.91
C ASP A 383 31.05 6.78 19.99
N ALA A 384 30.84 5.50 19.65
CA ALA A 384 29.74 5.05 18.80
C ALA A 384 28.38 5.40 19.44
N ILE A 385 28.20 5.05 20.71
CA ILE A 385 26.94 5.25 21.44
C ILE A 385 26.63 6.74 21.62
N VAL A 386 27.61 7.55 22.01
CA VAL A 386 27.41 9.00 22.19
C VAL A 386 27.16 9.68 20.83
N ALA A 387 27.84 9.26 19.76
CA ALA A 387 27.59 9.76 18.41
C ALA A 387 26.17 9.41 17.92
N ALA A 388 25.75 8.15 18.08
CA ALA A 388 24.42 7.69 17.70
C ALA A 388 23.31 8.43 18.47
N ASN A 389 23.48 8.60 19.79
CA ASN A 389 22.53 9.36 20.60
C ASN A 389 22.48 10.84 20.19
N THR A 390 23.63 11.45 19.93
CA THR A 390 23.70 12.85 19.47
C THR A 390 22.98 13.02 18.13
N ALA A 391 23.22 12.13 17.18
CA ALA A 391 22.53 12.12 15.89
C ALA A 391 21.02 11.87 16.01
N ALA A 392 20.59 10.96 16.89
CA ALA A 392 19.19 10.73 17.21
C ALA A 392 18.49 11.97 17.78
N GLU A 393 19.15 12.70 18.68
CA GLU A 393 18.63 13.94 19.28
C GLU A 393 18.55 15.10 18.26
N VAL A 394 19.51 15.16 17.32
CA VAL A 394 19.49 16.09 16.18
C VAL A 394 18.32 15.77 15.25
N ALA A 395 18.17 14.50 14.84
CA ALA A 395 17.07 14.05 13.99
C ALA A 395 15.71 14.37 14.64
N LEU A 396 15.54 14.04 15.93
CA LEU A 396 14.31 14.33 16.67
C LEU A 396 13.94 15.82 16.67
N ARG A 397 14.91 16.72 16.80
CA ARG A 397 14.66 18.18 16.81
C ARG A 397 14.40 18.77 15.44
N LEU A 398 14.88 18.10 14.38
CA LEU A 398 14.64 18.47 12.99
C LEU A 398 13.35 17.86 12.42
N LEU A 399 12.72 16.88 13.09
CA LEU A 399 11.40 16.37 12.72
C LEU A 399 10.29 17.37 13.07
N LYS A 400 10.25 18.47 12.31
CA LYS A 400 9.30 19.55 12.46
C LYS A 400 8.73 19.91 11.09
N PRO A 401 7.47 20.38 11.03
CA PRO A 401 6.84 20.78 9.77
C PRO A 401 7.73 21.72 8.95
N SER A 402 7.78 21.52 7.64
CA SER A 402 8.58 22.28 6.66
C SER A 402 10.08 21.96 6.61
N ASN A 403 10.62 21.13 7.50
CA ASN A 403 11.96 20.60 7.30
C ASN A 403 11.94 19.48 6.24
N GLU A 404 12.98 19.41 5.43
CA GLU A 404 13.16 18.39 4.40
C GLU A 404 13.94 17.19 4.93
N ASN A 405 13.64 16.00 4.40
CA ASN A 405 14.34 14.75 4.73
C ASN A 405 15.85 14.82 4.46
N ILE A 406 16.27 15.47 3.37
CA ILE A 406 17.69 15.64 3.02
C ILE A 406 18.44 16.40 4.11
N ARG A 407 17.87 17.51 4.63
CA ARG A 407 18.50 18.28 5.70
C ARG A 407 18.71 17.44 6.96
N ILE A 408 17.76 16.57 7.29
CA ILE A 408 17.88 15.69 8.46
C ILE A 408 19.07 14.74 8.27
N SER A 409 19.19 14.13 7.09
CA SER A 409 20.31 13.22 6.76
C SER A 409 21.67 13.91 6.83
N GLU A 410 21.78 15.12 6.26
CA GLU A 410 23.02 15.92 6.31
C GLU A 410 23.42 16.26 7.75
N MET A 411 22.47 16.67 8.58
CA MET A 411 22.74 17.02 9.97
C MET A 411 23.08 15.82 10.84
N VAL A 412 22.50 14.64 10.58
CA VAL A 412 22.93 13.38 11.21
C VAL A 412 24.38 13.05 10.84
N THR A 413 24.76 13.25 9.59
CA THR A 413 26.15 13.04 9.14
C THR A 413 27.12 14.00 9.84
N LYS A 414 26.79 15.29 9.92
CA LYS A 414 27.60 16.27 10.67
C LYS A 414 27.71 15.92 12.16
N ALA A 415 26.61 15.49 12.78
CA ALA A 415 26.56 15.19 14.21
C ALA A 415 27.45 14.02 14.64
N THR A 416 27.74 13.08 13.73
CA THR A 416 28.57 11.90 13.99
C THR A 416 30.04 12.12 13.65
N ALA A 417 30.34 13.03 12.72
CA ALA A 417 31.70 13.29 12.23
C ALA A 417 32.68 13.70 13.35
N ASP A 418 32.24 14.51 14.31
CA ASP A 418 33.07 14.98 15.43
C ASP A 418 33.56 13.84 16.36
N PHE A 419 32.91 12.67 16.30
CA PHE A 419 33.25 11.46 17.06
C PHE A 419 34.12 10.47 16.26
N ASN A 420 34.57 10.88 15.07
CA ASN A 420 35.17 9.98 14.08
C ASN A 420 34.29 8.76 13.81
N CYS A 421 32.98 8.96 13.76
CA CYS A 421 32.00 7.92 13.45
C CYS A 421 31.24 8.30 12.19
N ARG A 422 30.58 7.33 11.56
CA ARG A 422 29.82 7.51 10.33
C ARG A 422 28.43 6.88 10.44
N PRO A 423 27.36 7.53 9.98
CA PRO A 423 26.08 6.86 9.83
C PRO A 423 26.21 5.72 8.82
N ILE A 424 25.50 4.62 9.04
CA ILE A 424 25.50 3.50 8.08
C ILE A 424 24.88 3.95 6.75
N GLU A 425 25.62 3.75 5.67
CA GLU A 425 25.26 4.11 4.30
C GLU A 425 23.96 3.41 3.87
N GLY A 426 23.00 4.20 3.40
CA GLY A 426 21.76 3.70 2.80
C GLY A 426 20.69 3.23 3.77
N MET A 427 20.93 3.22 5.09
CA MET A 427 19.89 2.88 6.07
C MET A 427 18.78 3.93 6.09
N GLN A 428 17.53 3.51 6.31
CA GLN A 428 16.36 4.36 6.11
C GLN A 428 15.49 4.47 7.35
N SER A 429 15.05 5.70 7.63
CA SER A 429 13.91 5.98 8.50
C SER A 429 12.67 6.22 7.64
N HIS A 430 11.52 5.69 8.02
CA HIS A 430 10.30 5.77 7.21
C HIS A 430 9.17 6.46 7.97
N GLN A 431 8.32 7.16 7.22
CA GLN A 431 6.97 7.46 7.67
C GLN A 431 6.23 6.13 7.93
N MET A 432 5.40 6.07 8.96
CA MET A 432 4.49 4.96 9.21
C MET A 432 3.06 5.44 9.10
N LYS A 433 2.17 4.55 8.68
CA LYS A 433 0.72 4.77 8.65
C LYS A 433 0.02 3.56 9.27
N ARG A 434 -1.29 3.65 9.46
CA ARG A 434 -2.04 2.49 9.93
C ARG A 434 -1.88 1.36 8.91
N LEU A 435 -1.37 0.21 9.35
CA LEU A 435 -1.15 -1.00 8.53
C LEU A 435 -0.10 -0.84 7.43
N TYR A 436 0.77 0.17 7.56
CA TYR A 436 1.83 0.44 6.60
C TYR A 436 3.14 0.78 7.34
N TYR A 437 4.11 -0.12 7.23
CA TYR A 437 5.36 -0.07 8.00
C TYR A 437 6.43 0.87 7.42
N ASP A 438 6.50 0.99 6.10
CA ASP A 438 7.50 1.77 5.35
C ASP A 438 6.82 2.69 4.33
N GLY A 439 6.27 3.78 4.87
CA GLY A 439 5.71 4.93 4.15
C GLY A 439 6.50 5.39 2.92
N GLU A 440 5.78 6.06 2.03
CA GLU A 440 6.37 6.68 0.83
C GLU A 440 7.47 7.70 1.18
N LYS A 441 7.34 8.41 2.30
CA LYS A 441 8.35 9.35 2.78
C LYS A 441 9.45 8.62 3.56
N SER A 442 10.70 8.88 3.21
CA SER A 442 11.87 8.31 3.89
C SER A 442 12.99 9.33 4.12
N ILE A 443 13.82 9.08 5.13
CA ILE A 443 15.09 9.76 5.39
C ILE A 443 16.18 8.71 5.25
N VAL A 444 17.05 8.88 4.26
CA VAL A 444 18.16 7.95 3.99
C VAL A 444 19.44 8.48 4.63
N LEU A 445 20.09 7.68 5.47
CA LEU A 445 21.34 8.03 6.13
C LEU A 445 22.53 7.86 5.18
N ASN A 446 23.44 8.84 5.19
CA ASN A 446 24.70 8.81 4.45
C ASN A 446 24.55 8.21 3.03
N PRO A 447 23.68 8.76 2.16
CA PRO A 447 23.38 8.15 0.87
C PRO A 447 24.57 8.25 -0.09
N THR A 448 24.76 7.23 -0.92
CA THR A 448 25.72 7.28 -2.04
C THR A 448 25.31 8.35 -3.06
N ASP A 449 26.24 8.76 -3.92
CA ASP A 449 25.94 9.73 -4.98
C ASP A 449 24.91 9.22 -6.00
N GLU A 450 24.76 7.90 -6.12
CA GLU A 450 23.71 7.30 -6.92
C GLU A 450 22.37 7.35 -6.18
N GLN A 451 22.32 6.96 -4.90
CA GLN A 451 21.11 7.04 -4.08
C GLN A 451 20.58 8.47 -3.97
N LYS A 452 21.45 9.48 -3.87
CA LYS A 452 21.05 10.91 -3.86
C LYS A 452 20.21 11.30 -5.07
N LYS A 453 20.38 10.64 -6.23
CA LYS A 453 19.62 10.92 -7.45
C LYS A 453 18.23 10.29 -7.44
N SER A 454 18.03 9.22 -6.67
CA SER A 454 16.78 8.46 -6.58
C SER A 454 15.99 8.74 -5.30
N ILE A 455 16.54 9.49 -4.33
CA ILE A 455 15.82 9.88 -3.12
C ILE A 455 14.78 10.94 -3.46
N ASP A 456 13.52 10.59 -3.25
CA ASP A 456 12.42 11.55 -3.32
C ASP A 456 12.53 12.58 -2.20
N LYS A 457 12.50 13.85 -2.58
CA LYS A 457 12.47 14.95 -1.62
C LYS A 457 11.09 14.99 -0.97
N CYS A 458 11.06 14.95 0.36
CA CYS A 458 9.82 15.09 1.11
C CYS A 458 9.98 16.05 2.30
N THR A 459 8.89 16.73 2.62
CA THR A 459 8.78 17.56 3.82
C THR A 459 8.10 16.79 4.94
N ILE A 460 8.57 17.01 6.17
CA ILE A 460 7.87 16.54 7.36
C ILE A 460 6.57 17.34 7.51
N GLU A 461 5.46 16.67 7.79
CA GLU A 461 4.13 17.27 7.90
C GLU A 461 3.47 16.97 9.25
N ILE A 462 2.53 17.83 9.66
CA ILE A 462 1.70 17.56 10.84
C ILE A 462 0.84 16.33 10.54
N GLN A 463 0.62 15.50 11.56
CA GLN A 463 -0.04 14.19 11.50
C GLN A 463 0.81 13.06 10.91
N ASP A 464 2.03 13.33 10.44
CA ASP A 464 2.95 12.24 10.13
C ASP A 464 3.29 11.43 11.40
N VAL A 465 3.48 10.13 11.22
CA VAL A 465 4.17 9.27 12.19
C VAL A 465 5.47 8.81 11.55
N TRP A 466 6.57 8.87 12.28
CA TRP A 466 7.89 8.50 11.78
C TRP A 466 8.52 7.44 12.67
N ASN A 467 9.03 6.37 12.06
CA ASN A 467 10.01 5.51 12.68
C ASN A 467 11.41 6.01 12.29
N ILE A 468 12.08 6.63 13.25
CA ILE A 468 13.44 7.15 13.11
C ILE A 468 14.40 6.08 13.55
N ASP A 469 15.33 5.72 12.68
CA ASP A 469 16.34 4.70 12.91
C ASP A 469 17.73 5.27 12.60
N VAL A 470 18.53 5.48 13.64
CA VAL A 470 19.87 6.06 13.55
C VAL A 470 20.89 5.00 13.91
N LEU A 471 21.62 4.51 12.92
CA LEU A 471 22.73 3.56 13.06
C LEU A 471 24.05 4.25 12.74
N VAL A 472 25.02 4.15 13.66
CA VAL A 472 26.31 4.82 13.56
C VAL A 472 27.43 3.84 13.83
N SER A 473 28.39 3.78 12.90
CA SER A 473 29.58 2.93 12.92
C SER A 473 30.82 3.70 13.35
N THR A 474 31.73 3.01 14.02
CA THR A 474 33.10 3.48 14.25
C THR A 474 34.03 3.30 13.05
N GLY A 475 33.61 2.52 12.06
CA GLY A 475 34.35 2.15 10.85
C GLY A 475 34.01 3.02 9.64
N ASP A 476 33.92 2.38 8.46
CA ASP A 476 33.74 3.10 7.19
C ASP A 476 32.28 3.44 6.85
N GLY A 477 31.33 2.86 7.57
CA GLY A 477 29.90 3.07 7.45
C GLY A 477 29.23 2.22 6.38
N LYS A 478 29.93 1.25 5.77
CA LYS A 478 29.42 0.50 4.62
C LYS A 478 28.88 -0.86 5.04
N PRO A 479 27.57 -1.14 4.85
CA PRO A 479 26.99 -2.43 5.22
C PRO A 479 27.55 -3.56 4.36
N ARG A 480 27.85 -4.70 4.99
CA ARG A 480 28.27 -5.95 4.34
C ARG A 480 27.34 -7.06 4.81
N GLU A 481 26.93 -7.97 3.91
CA GLU A 481 26.10 -9.10 4.34
C GLU A 481 26.89 -10.00 5.30
N HIS A 482 26.28 -10.29 6.44
CA HIS A 482 26.81 -11.22 7.43
C HIS A 482 26.51 -12.66 7.01
N LYS A 483 27.33 -13.62 7.45
CA LYS A 483 27.13 -15.06 7.15
C LYS A 483 25.85 -15.67 7.74
N ALA A 484 25.25 -15.00 8.73
CA ALA A 484 24.03 -15.46 9.38
C ALA A 484 22.87 -15.50 8.38
N ARG A 485 22.02 -16.54 8.52
CA ARG A 485 20.84 -16.70 7.67
C ARG A 485 19.90 -15.51 7.83
N THR A 486 19.32 -15.06 6.72
CA THR A 486 18.19 -14.12 6.78
C THR A 486 16.94 -14.82 7.32
N THR A 487 16.45 -14.36 8.47
CA THR A 487 15.28 -14.93 9.17
C THR A 487 14.10 -13.96 9.24
N ILE A 488 14.35 -12.66 9.07
CA ILE A 488 13.32 -11.60 9.05
C ILE A 488 12.94 -11.29 7.60
N TYR A 489 11.64 -11.24 7.36
CA TYR A 489 11.07 -10.92 6.06
C TYR A 489 9.84 -10.04 6.24
N LYS A 490 9.41 -9.41 5.16
CA LYS A 490 8.18 -8.64 5.13
C LYS A 490 7.44 -8.95 3.84
N LYS A 491 6.12 -8.97 3.89
CA LYS A 491 5.29 -9.07 2.69
C LYS A 491 5.45 -7.83 1.80
N ASN A 492 5.66 -8.04 0.51
CA ASN A 492 5.62 -7.00 -0.52
C ASN A 492 4.27 -6.96 -1.23
N GLU A 493 4.05 -5.90 -2.02
CA GLU A 493 2.84 -5.75 -2.84
C GLU A 493 2.90 -6.51 -4.17
N THR A 494 4.07 -7.07 -4.49
CA THR A 494 4.36 -7.81 -5.71
C THR A 494 3.44 -9.02 -5.83
N LEU A 495 2.75 -9.09 -6.96
CA LEU A 495 1.87 -10.21 -7.31
C LEU A 495 2.63 -11.19 -8.19
N TYR A 496 2.79 -12.40 -7.68
CA TYR A 496 3.38 -13.48 -8.45
C TYR A 496 2.63 -14.79 -8.22
N HIS A 497 2.44 -15.56 -9.29
CA HIS A 497 1.78 -16.86 -9.22
C HIS A 497 2.78 -17.93 -8.75
N LEU A 498 2.84 -18.11 -7.42
CA LEU A 498 3.72 -19.09 -6.78
C LEU A 498 3.43 -20.51 -7.29
N LYS A 499 4.45 -21.14 -7.86
CA LYS A 499 4.36 -22.45 -8.51
C LYS A 499 4.44 -23.59 -7.50
N MET A 500 5.17 -23.43 -6.40
CA MET A 500 5.32 -24.46 -5.38
C MET A 500 4.15 -24.48 -4.39
N LYS A 501 3.66 -25.68 -4.05
CA LYS A 501 2.62 -25.85 -3.02
C LYS A 501 3.08 -25.28 -1.66
N ALA A 502 4.33 -25.53 -1.29
CA ALA A 502 4.92 -25.01 -0.05
C ALA A 502 4.90 -23.47 0.00
N SER A 503 5.21 -22.81 -1.11
CA SER A 503 5.22 -21.35 -1.21
C SER A 503 3.81 -20.76 -1.14
N ARG A 504 2.82 -21.38 -1.79
CA ARG A 504 1.41 -20.97 -1.63
C ARG A 504 0.92 -21.12 -0.20
N GLN A 505 1.28 -22.19 0.49
CA GLN A 505 0.94 -22.41 1.90
C GLN A 505 1.61 -21.37 2.81
N PHE A 506 2.91 -21.16 2.63
CA PHE A 506 3.68 -20.11 3.33
C PHE A 506 3.04 -18.73 3.16
N TYR A 507 2.72 -18.34 1.92
CA TYR A 507 2.12 -17.03 1.63
C TYR A 507 0.77 -16.86 2.32
N SER A 508 -0.06 -17.91 2.32
CA SER A 508 -1.38 -17.87 2.98
C SER A 508 -1.26 -17.70 4.49
N GLU A 509 -0.36 -18.45 5.14
CA GLU A 509 -0.14 -18.35 6.59
C GLU A 509 0.45 -16.98 6.97
N MET A 510 1.45 -16.51 6.23
CA MET A 510 2.09 -15.22 6.43
C MET A 510 1.10 -14.06 6.31
N ALA A 511 0.28 -14.05 5.24
CA ALA A 511 -0.66 -12.97 4.97
C ALA A 511 -1.76 -12.85 6.03
N ASP A 512 -2.12 -13.96 6.69
CA ASP A 512 -3.09 -13.98 7.78
C ASP A 512 -2.48 -13.50 9.10
N LYS A 513 -1.27 -13.99 9.44
CA LYS A 513 -0.62 -13.74 10.74
C LYS A 513 0.05 -12.36 10.88
N PHE A 514 0.74 -11.87 9.86
CA PHE A 514 1.71 -10.77 10.02
C PHE A 514 1.31 -9.44 9.36
N LEU A 515 0.15 -9.39 8.70
CA LEU A 515 -0.34 -8.19 8.01
C LEU A 515 0.73 -7.66 7.01
N ALA A 516 1.08 -6.37 7.11
CA ALA A 516 2.13 -5.72 6.35
C ALA A 516 3.44 -5.53 7.16
N TYR A 517 3.56 -6.18 8.32
CA TYR A 517 4.69 -6.00 9.22
C TYR A 517 5.80 -7.02 8.96
N PRO A 518 7.07 -6.65 9.22
CA PRO A 518 8.15 -7.60 9.28
C PRO A 518 7.87 -8.72 10.28
N PHE A 519 8.30 -9.94 9.95
CA PHE A 519 8.13 -11.13 10.76
C PHE A 519 9.36 -12.03 10.68
N ASN A 520 9.59 -12.81 11.73
CA ASN A 520 10.60 -13.87 11.71
C ASN A 520 9.94 -15.18 11.25
N ILE A 521 10.60 -15.94 10.37
CA ILE A 521 10.07 -17.23 9.89
C ILE A 521 9.85 -18.27 11.00
N ARG A 522 10.48 -18.12 12.18
CA ARG A 522 10.23 -18.98 13.35
C ARG A 522 8.82 -18.85 13.92
N ALA A 523 8.10 -17.77 13.58
CA ALA A 523 6.70 -17.57 14.01
C ALA A 523 5.69 -18.38 13.19
N LEU A 524 6.13 -19.11 12.17
CA LEU A 524 5.31 -20.01 11.35
C LEU A 524 5.28 -21.41 11.96
N GLU A 525 4.18 -22.13 11.76
CA GLU A 525 3.92 -23.42 12.43
C GLU A 525 4.89 -24.53 12.00
N ASP A 526 5.23 -24.59 10.71
CA ASP A 526 6.14 -25.59 10.16
C ASP A 526 7.35 -24.89 9.55
N LEU A 527 8.39 -24.75 10.37
CA LEU A 527 9.63 -24.09 9.98
C LEU A 527 10.30 -24.74 8.76
N LYS A 528 10.22 -26.07 8.60
CA LYS A 528 10.80 -26.78 7.44
C LYS A 528 10.08 -26.38 6.16
N LYS A 529 8.74 -26.33 6.19
CA LYS A 529 7.95 -25.84 5.05
C LYS A 529 8.16 -24.34 4.81
N ALA A 530 8.29 -23.55 5.86
CA ALA A 530 8.54 -22.11 5.75
C ALA A 530 9.86 -21.83 5.02
N ARG A 531 10.95 -22.52 5.39
CA ARG A 531 12.26 -22.42 4.72
C ARG A 531 12.18 -22.72 3.22
N LEU A 532 11.40 -23.73 2.83
CA LEU A 532 11.21 -24.07 1.41
C LEU A 532 10.35 -23.02 0.70
N GLY A 533 9.22 -22.65 1.31
CA GLY A 533 8.23 -21.75 0.73
C GLY A 533 8.78 -20.36 0.47
N ILE A 534 9.56 -19.84 1.41
CA ILE A 534 10.09 -18.47 1.36
C ILE A 534 11.11 -18.26 0.25
N THR A 535 11.82 -19.31 -0.18
CA THR A 535 12.84 -19.21 -1.22
C THR A 535 12.24 -18.75 -2.55
N GLU A 536 11.10 -19.32 -2.96
CA GLU A 536 10.37 -18.86 -4.16
C GLU A 536 9.79 -17.45 -3.95
N CYS A 537 9.22 -17.19 -2.75
CA CYS A 537 8.59 -15.90 -2.46
C CYS A 537 9.59 -14.75 -2.53
N ALA A 538 10.79 -14.92 -1.94
CA ALA A 538 11.85 -13.91 -1.96
C ALA A 538 12.43 -13.73 -3.37
N LYS A 539 12.65 -14.84 -4.09
CA LYS A 539 13.16 -14.81 -5.47
C LYS A 539 12.26 -14.01 -6.42
N HIS A 540 10.95 -14.07 -6.20
CA HIS A 540 9.96 -13.38 -7.02
C HIS A 540 9.42 -12.10 -6.35
N ASP A 541 10.15 -11.59 -5.36
CA ASP A 541 9.87 -10.32 -4.68
C ASP A 541 8.48 -10.23 -4.02
N VAL A 542 7.82 -11.37 -3.77
CA VAL A 542 6.56 -11.46 -3.01
C VAL A 542 6.80 -11.13 -1.53
N VAL A 543 8.01 -11.41 -1.05
CA VAL A 543 8.49 -10.99 0.26
C VAL A 543 9.83 -10.31 0.13
N GLN A 544 10.01 -9.21 0.85
CA GLN A 544 11.28 -8.54 1.04
C GLN A 544 12.07 -9.27 2.13
N ALA A 545 13.31 -9.62 1.83
CA ALA A 545 14.27 -10.12 2.80
C ALA A 545 14.85 -8.96 3.61
N PHE A 546 15.10 -9.18 4.90
CA PHE A 546 15.81 -8.25 5.79
C PHE A 546 17.13 -8.90 6.20
N PRO A 547 18.18 -8.84 5.34
CA PRO A 547 19.45 -9.52 5.63
C PRO A 547 20.09 -9.00 6.90
N VAL A 548 20.90 -9.86 7.52
CA VAL A 548 21.79 -9.45 8.59
C VAL A 548 22.99 -8.75 7.95
N TYR A 549 23.18 -7.48 8.27
CA TYR A 549 24.35 -6.72 7.82
C TYR A 549 25.35 -6.58 8.97
N CYS A 550 26.63 -6.49 8.63
CA CYS A 550 27.72 -6.19 9.55
C CYS A 550 28.67 -5.14 9.00
N GLU A 551 29.39 -4.52 9.91
CA GLU A 551 30.62 -3.78 9.66
C GLU A 551 31.83 -4.72 9.67
N LYS A 552 33.01 -4.16 9.36
CA LYS A 552 34.28 -4.86 9.55
C LYS A 552 34.40 -5.39 10.99
N ASP A 553 35.11 -6.51 11.13
CA ASP A 553 35.48 -7.03 12.44
C ASP A 553 36.25 -5.97 13.24
N GLU A 554 36.15 -6.02 14.56
CA GLU A 554 36.69 -5.04 15.52
C GLU A 554 35.99 -3.66 15.56
N GLU A 555 35.09 -3.35 14.62
CA GLU A 555 34.29 -2.12 14.66
C GLU A 555 33.02 -2.27 15.51
N PHE A 556 32.43 -1.14 15.90
CA PHE A 556 31.24 -1.08 16.73
C PHE A 556 30.15 -0.26 16.04
N VAL A 557 28.93 -0.79 16.07
CA VAL A 557 27.74 -0.11 15.53
C VAL A 557 26.74 0.12 16.64
N ALA A 558 26.37 1.37 16.88
CA ALA A 558 25.35 1.78 17.83
C ALA A 558 24.08 2.25 17.11
N GLN A 559 22.92 1.90 17.65
CA GLN A 559 21.59 2.20 17.15
C GLN A 559 20.73 2.91 18.20
N PHE A 560 20.03 3.96 17.78
CA PHE A 560 18.87 4.50 18.49
C PHE A 560 17.71 4.64 17.52
N ARG A 561 16.65 3.88 17.77
CA ARG A 561 15.44 3.85 16.95
C ARG A 561 14.21 4.16 17.79
N PHE A 562 13.34 5.03 17.29
CA PHE A 562 12.16 5.47 18.02
C PHE A 562 11.04 5.96 17.10
N THR A 563 9.81 5.82 17.59
CA THR A 563 8.59 6.26 16.93
C THR A 563 8.21 7.66 17.41
N VAL A 564 7.92 8.56 16.48
CA VAL A 564 7.58 9.97 16.72
C VAL A 564 6.26 10.32 16.03
N LEU A 565 5.37 10.97 16.77
CA LEU A 565 4.12 11.54 16.24
C LEU A 565 4.33 13.04 16.00
N ILE A 566 4.09 13.53 14.79
CA ILE A 566 4.25 14.95 14.46
C ILE A 566 2.98 15.71 14.82
N MET A 567 2.94 16.22 16.05
CA MET A 567 1.80 16.96 16.58
C MET A 567 1.90 18.46 16.23
N PRO A 568 0.78 19.21 16.28
CA PRO A 568 0.81 20.67 16.08
C PRO A 568 1.76 21.44 17.02
N ASN A 569 2.01 20.90 18.21
CA ASN A 569 2.94 21.47 19.19
C ASN A 569 4.38 20.91 19.08
N GLY A 570 4.69 20.21 17.99
CA GLY A 570 6.01 19.62 17.72
C GLY A 570 6.04 18.10 17.83
N PRO A 571 7.21 17.49 17.55
CA PRO A 571 7.40 16.05 17.61
C PRO A 571 7.16 15.49 19.02
N MET A 572 6.36 14.43 19.09
CA MET A 572 6.09 13.65 20.30
C MET A 572 6.71 12.26 20.14
N LYS A 573 7.92 12.09 20.69
CA LYS A 573 8.57 10.78 20.81
C LYS A 573 7.81 9.92 21.81
N ILE A 574 7.32 8.75 21.37
CA ILE A 574 6.52 7.84 22.19
C ILE A 574 7.27 6.57 22.61
N THR A 575 8.29 6.15 21.86
CA THR A 575 9.15 5.02 22.21
C THR A 575 10.59 5.44 22.50
N GLY A 576 11.32 4.55 23.17
CA GLY A 576 12.71 4.74 23.56
C GLY A 576 12.87 4.97 25.05
N LEU A 577 14.02 4.54 25.57
CA LEU A 577 14.39 4.71 26.96
C LEU A 577 15.24 5.98 27.15
N PRO A 578 15.23 6.58 28.35
CA PRO A 578 16.17 7.64 28.68
C PRO A 578 17.60 7.16 28.50
N PHE A 579 18.41 7.93 27.79
CA PHE A 579 19.84 7.70 27.67
C PHE A 579 20.55 8.30 28.88
N ASP A 580 21.35 7.50 29.59
CA ASP A 580 22.21 7.98 30.67
C ASP A 580 23.62 8.26 30.13
N PRO A 581 23.98 9.52 29.83
CA PRO A 581 25.30 9.86 29.31
C PRO A 581 26.42 9.64 30.33
N THR A 582 26.11 9.51 31.62
CA THR A 582 27.14 9.41 32.68
C THR A 582 27.84 8.04 32.71
N LEU A 583 27.26 7.04 32.05
CA LEU A 583 27.82 5.71 31.85
C LEU A 583 28.88 5.66 30.73
N TYR A 584 28.94 6.67 29.85
CA TYR A 584 29.77 6.64 28.64
C TYR A 584 30.79 7.78 28.62
N GLN A 585 32.06 7.44 28.54
CA GLN A 585 33.19 8.36 28.47
C GLN A 585 33.77 8.39 27.06
N SER A 586 33.19 9.21 26.18
CA SER A 586 33.77 9.49 24.88
C SER A 586 34.94 10.48 25.00
N SER A 587 35.99 10.25 24.22
CA SER A 587 37.11 11.20 24.08
C SER A 587 36.75 12.40 23.19
N PHE A 588 35.63 12.31 22.48
CA PHE A 588 35.13 13.32 21.56
C PHE A 588 33.93 14.08 22.14
N LYS A 589 33.68 15.26 21.56
CA LYS A 589 32.55 16.12 21.88
C LYS A 589 32.11 16.82 20.61
N THR A 590 30.83 17.14 20.51
CA THR A 590 30.28 17.96 19.44
C THR A 590 31.01 19.31 19.38
N LYS A 591 31.55 19.65 18.21
CA LYS A 591 32.25 20.90 17.90
C LYS A 591 31.45 21.75 16.93
N ASP A 592 30.80 21.15 15.94
CA ASP A 592 30.01 21.83 14.91
C ASP A 592 28.98 22.79 15.51
N ALA A 593 28.96 24.03 15.02
CA ALA A 593 28.16 25.10 15.58
C ALA A 593 26.66 24.92 15.28
N GLU A 594 26.31 24.44 14.08
CA GLU A 594 24.93 24.21 13.68
C GLU A 594 24.33 23.03 14.45
N VAL A 595 25.10 21.95 14.65
CA VAL A 595 24.68 20.81 15.47
C VAL A 595 24.43 21.25 16.92
N LYS A 596 25.33 22.06 17.51
CA LYS A 596 25.13 22.60 18.87
C LYS A 596 23.86 23.45 18.97
N GLU A 597 23.63 24.33 18.01
CA GLU A 597 22.43 25.17 17.97
C GLU A 597 21.16 24.31 17.92
N ILE A 598 21.14 23.29 17.05
CA ILE A 598 20.01 22.36 16.97
C ILE A 598 19.80 21.66 18.32
N LEU A 599 20.85 21.15 18.97
CA LEU A 599 20.72 20.45 20.25
C LEU A 599 20.13 21.32 21.37
N LEU A 600 20.33 22.64 21.31
CA LEU A 600 19.74 23.61 22.25
C LEU A 600 18.24 23.84 22.00
N HIS A 601 17.73 23.53 20.81
CA HIS A 601 16.31 23.70 20.52
C HIS A 601 15.44 22.78 21.37
N SER A 602 14.32 23.31 21.85
CA SER A 602 13.29 22.47 22.47
C SER A 602 12.64 21.56 21.42
N VAL A 603 12.38 20.32 21.83
CA VAL A 603 11.61 19.35 21.05
C VAL A 603 10.15 19.83 20.89
N LYS A 604 9.56 20.45 21.92
CA LYS A 604 8.21 21.03 21.85
C LYS A 604 8.26 22.50 21.40
N ILE A 605 7.29 22.90 20.58
CA ILE A 605 7.06 24.30 20.21
C ILE A 605 6.44 25.00 21.42
N GLN A 606 7.19 25.90 22.06
CA GLN A 606 6.64 26.76 23.10
C GLN A 606 5.78 27.83 22.44
N ASN A 607 4.48 27.86 22.77
CA ASN A 607 3.63 28.98 22.40
C ASN A 607 4.20 30.25 23.04
N LYS A 608 4.73 31.17 22.22
CA LYS A 608 5.03 32.53 22.67
C LYS A 608 3.74 33.11 23.25
N LYS A 609 3.65 33.24 24.58
CA LYS A 609 2.60 34.03 25.23
C LYS A 609 2.63 35.40 24.57
N LYS A 610 1.54 35.81 23.92
CA LYS A 610 1.35 37.20 23.50
C LYS A 610 1.57 38.07 24.74
N LYS A 611 2.63 38.89 24.74
CA LYS A 611 2.79 39.95 25.74
C LYS A 611 1.52 40.81 25.65
N PRO A 612 0.83 41.11 26.76
CA PRO A 612 -0.28 42.05 26.71
C PRO A 612 0.29 43.40 26.23
N THR A 613 -0.24 43.90 25.13
CA THR A 613 -0.02 45.27 24.67
C THR A 613 -0.42 46.20 25.80
N LYS A 614 0.56 46.90 26.39
CA LYS A 614 0.29 48.04 27.28
C LYS A 614 -0.50 49.07 26.48
N ALA A 615 -1.67 49.44 26.98
CA ALA A 615 -2.42 50.58 26.48
C ALA A 615 -1.57 51.86 26.61
N PRO A 616 -1.68 52.84 25.69
CA PRO A 616 -0.95 54.09 25.80
C PRO A 616 -1.46 54.88 27.01
N ALA A 617 -0.54 55.44 27.79
CA ALA A 617 -0.85 56.38 28.85
C ALA A 617 -1.54 57.62 28.25
N GLN A 618 -2.75 57.93 28.74
CA GLN A 618 -3.41 59.20 28.48
C GLN A 618 -2.56 60.33 29.07
N THR A 619 -2.01 61.18 28.20
CA THR A 619 -1.49 62.49 28.56
C THR A 619 -2.63 63.38 29.01
N ALA A 620 -2.51 63.91 30.23
CA ALA A 620 -3.33 64.99 30.74
C ALA A 620 -3.18 66.22 29.84
N GLY A 621 -4.28 66.63 29.20
CA GLY A 621 -4.41 67.92 28.55
C GLY A 621 -5.10 68.87 29.52
N ASP A 622 -4.34 69.84 30.00
CA ASP A 622 -4.81 70.93 30.83
C ASP A 622 -5.63 71.95 30.00
N LYS A 623 -6.46 72.69 30.71
CA LYS A 623 -7.51 73.64 30.29
C LYS A 623 -7.06 74.74 29.31
N THR A 624 -8.02 75.27 28.51
CA THR A 624 -8.48 76.69 28.45
C THR A 624 -9.26 76.94 27.14
N ASP A 625 -10.56 77.27 27.23
CA ASP A 625 -11.17 78.60 27.04
C ASP A 625 -11.58 78.92 25.59
N GLN A 626 -12.85 78.66 25.27
CA GLN A 626 -13.89 79.59 24.74
C GLN A 626 -15.00 78.83 24.02
#